data_AF-D2JW56-F1
#
_entry.id   AF-D2JW56-F1
#
_cell.length_a   1.000
_cell.length_b   1.000
_cell.length_c   1.000
_cell.angle_alpha   90.00
_cell.angle_beta   90.00
_cell.angle_gamma   90.00
#
_symmetry.space_group_name_H-M   'P 1'
#
loop_
_entity.id
_entity.type
_entity.pdbx_description
1 polymer ?
#
loop_
_entity_poly.entity_id
_entity_poly.type
_entity_poly.pdbx_seq_one_letter_code
_entity_poly.pdbx_strand_id
1 'polypeptide(L)' 'EELARAVINTLENKKSNYRPLYDPTLPIHEKIGIIAREIYGAKDVSYSDAASKKMAQLSKQGFGNLPI' A
#
# COMPACT_ATOMS: atom_id res chain seq x y z
N GLU A 1 18.40 27.04 -6.62
CA GLU A 1 18.05 26.91 -8.05
C GLU A 1 18.22 25.49 -8.60
N GLU A 2 19.29 24.77 -8.25
CA GLU A 2 19.60 23.43 -8.75
C GLU A 2 18.43 22.43 -8.63
N LEU A 3 17.79 22.35 -7.45
CA LEU A 3 16.63 21.48 -7.22
C LEU A 3 15.49 21.77 -8.20
N ALA A 4 15.19 23.04 -8.48
CA ALA A 4 14.11 23.43 -9.38
C ALA A 4 14.41 22.99 -10.83
N ARG A 5 15.66 23.16 -11.29
CA ARG A 5 16.09 22.69 -12.61
C ARG A 5 16.04 21.16 -12.72
N ALA A 6 16.42 20.44 -11.66
CA ALA A 6 16.33 18.98 -11.62
C ALA A 6 14.89 18.45 -11.66
N VAL A 7 13.95 19.14 -11.01
CA VAL A 7 12.52 18.81 -11.08
C VAL A 7 11.97 19.05 -12.48
N ILE A 8 12.23 20.21 -13.10
CA ILE A 8 11.79 20.52 -14.48
C ILE A 8 12.32 19.47 -15.45
N ASN A 9 13.62 19.17 -15.40
CA ASN A 9 14.22 18.13 -16.24
C ASN A 9 13.58 16.74 -16.04
N THR A 10 13.17 16.41 -14.81
CA THR A 10 12.46 15.15 -14.52
C THR A 10 11.08 15.14 -15.16
N LEU A 11 10.34 16.25 -15.09
CA LEU A 11 9.02 16.39 -15.70
C LEU A 11 9.08 16.29 -17.24
N GLU A 12 10.11 16.86 -17.86
CA GLU A 12 10.27 16.88 -19.31
C GLU A 12 10.77 15.53 -19.86
N ASN A 13 11.69 14.86 -19.16
CA ASN A 13 12.46 13.74 -19.71
C ASN A 13 12.20 12.38 -19.06
N LYS A 14 11.40 12.29 -17.98
CA LYS A 14 11.08 11.01 -17.32
C LYS A 14 9.58 10.76 -17.27
N LYS A 15 9.14 9.71 -17.96
CA LYS A 15 7.74 9.27 -17.90
C LYS A 15 7.39 8.74 -16.50
N SER A 16 6.30 9.26 -15.93
CA SER A 16 5.68 8.68 -14.74
C SER A 16 4.87 7.43 -15.11
N ASN A 17 5.15 6.31 -14.45
CA ASN A 17 4.35 5.09 -14.51
C ASN A 17 3.63 4.85 -13.18
N TYR A 18 3.10 5.94 -12.61
CA TYR A 18 2.41 5.88 -11.35
C TYR A 18 1.24 4.88 -11.39
N ARG A 19 1.19 4.02 -10.37
CA ARG A 19 0.07 3.17 -10.04
C ARG A 19 -0.03 3.05 -8.52
N PRO A 20 -1.23 2.90 -7.94
CA PRO A 20 -1.36 2.50 -6.56
C PRO A 20 -0.57 1.22 -6.28
N LEU A 21 -0.07 1.08 -5.05
CA LEU A 21 0.73 -0.07 -4.65
C LEU A 21 -0.07 -1.38 -4.75
N TYR A 22 -1.37 -1.32 -4.46
CA TYR A 22 -2.29 -2.45 -4.44
C TYR A 22 -3.71 -2.03 -4.85
N ASP A 23 -4.56 -3.01 -5.18
CA ASP A 23 -5.99 -2.81 -5.42
C ASP A 23 -6.75 -2.74 -4.08
N PRO A 24 -7.58 -1.70 -3.82
CA PRO A 24 -8.37 -1.60 -2.59
C PRO A 24 -9.35 -2.74 -2.35
N THR A 25 -9.66 -3.59 -3.34
CA THR A 25 -10.55 -4.75 -3.18
C THR A 25 -9.87 -5.98 -2.60
N LEU A 26 -8.53 -5.96 -2.45
CA LEU A 26 -7.80 -7.06 -1.83
C LEU A 26 -8.23 -7.28 -0.37
N PRO A 27 -8.10 -8.50 0.16
CA PRO A 27 -8.27 -8.77 1.58
C PRO A 27 -7.38 -7.86 2.45
N ILE A 28 -7.89 -7.45 3.63
CA ILE A 28 -7.18 -6.53 4.54
C ILE A 28 -5.76 -7.02 4.87
N HIS A 29 -5.59 -8.32 5.12
CA HIS A 29 -4.28 -8.89 5.45
C HIS A 29 -3.30 -8.80 4.26
N GLU A 30 -3.76 -9.01 3.03
CA GLU A 30 -2.91 -8.89 1.84
C GLU A 30 -2.43 -7.45 1.63
N LYS A 31 -3.30 -6.44 1.85
CA LYS A 31 -2.92 -5.02 1.78
C LYS A 31 -1.78 -4.70 2.75
N ILE A 32 -1.92 -5.15 4.00
CA ILE A 32 -0.89 -4.97 5.04
C ILE A 32 0.41 -5.67 4.61
N GLY A 33 0.32 -6.91 4.11
CA GLY A 33 1.47 -7.67 3.64
C GLY A 33 2.22 -7.00 2.49
N ILE A 34 1.50 -6.44 1.52
CA ILE A 34 2.08 -5.70 0.39
C ILE A 34 2.84 -4.47 0.90
N ILE A 35 2.26 -3.68 1.79
CA ILE A 35 2.96 -2.51 2.37
C ILE A 35 4.22 -2.96 3.11
N ALA A 36 4.10 -3.98 3.97
CA ALA A 36 5.21 -4.49 4.76
C ALA A 36 6.37 -4.97 3.89
N ARG A 37 6.08 -5.68 2.80
CA ARG A 37 7.10 -6.24 1.90
C ARG A 37 7.69 -5.18 0.96
N GLU A 38 6.85 -4.41 0.27
CA GLU A 38 7.30 -3.51 -0.79
C GLU A 38 7.87 -2.20 -0.28
N ILE A 39 7.37 -1.69 0.86
CA ILE A 39 7.79 -0.39 1.42
C ILE A 39 8.77 -0.57 2.58
N TYR A 40 8.50 -1.51 3.49
CA TYR A 40 9.36 -1.73 4.66
C TYR A 40 10.39 -2.86 4.49
N GLY A 41 10.32 -3.63 3.40
CA GLY A 41 11.26 -4.72 3.15
C GLY A 41 11.10 -5.92 4.09
N ALA A 42 9.93 -6.09 4.70
CA ALA A 42 9.66 -7.21 5.59
C ALA A 42 9.58 -8.53 4.80
N LYS A 43 10.03 -9.62 5.43
CA LYS A 43 9.88 -10.97 4.87
C LYS A 43 8.43 -11.45 4.93
N ASP A 44 7.76 -11.21 6.05
CA ASP A 44 6.41 -11.68 6.30
C ASP A 44 5.74 -10.86 7.43
N VAL A 45 4.42 -10.99 7.58
CA VAL A 45 3.60 -10.36 8.62
C VAL A 45 2.90 -11.44 9.44
N SER A 46 3.07 -11.39 10.76
CA SER A 46 2.32 -12.24 11.69
C SER A 46 1.11 -11.48 12.25
N TYR A 47 -0.03 -12.16 12.33
CA TYR A 47 -1.26 -11.60 12.86
C TYR A 47 -1.65 -12.33 14.14
N SER A 48 -1.91 -11.58 15.20
CA SER A 48 -2.50 -12.15 16.42
C SER A 48 -3.95 -12.58 16.17
N ASP A 49 -4.46 -13.49 17.00
CA ASP A 49 -5.87 -13.91 16.92
C ASP A 49 -6.86 -12.75 17.02
N ALA A 50 -6.54 -11.75 17.85
CA ALA A 50 -7.36 -10.54 18.00
C ALA A 50 -7.39 -9.73 16.69
N ALA A 51 -6.23 -9.56 16.04
CA ALA A 51 -6.13 -8.86 14.76
C ALA A 51 -6.89 -9.60 13.66
N SER A 52 -6.70 -10.90 13.53
CA SER A 52 -7.40 -11.75 12.55
C SER A 52 -8.92 -11.68 12.73
N LYS A 53 -9.42 -11.77 13.97
CA LYS A 53 -10.85 -11.60 14.27
C LYS A 53 -11.37 -10.22 13.90
N LYS A 54 -10.59 -9.17 14.18
CA LYS A 54 -11.00 -7.79 13.88
C LYS A 54 -11.06 -7.53 12.38
N MET A 55 -10.07 -8.00 11.62
CA MET A 55 -10.07 -7.90 10.16
C MET A 55 -11.29 -8.61 9.56
N ALA A 56 -11.60 -9.83 10.02
CA ALA A 56 -12.78 -10.55 9.58
C ALA A 56 -14.09 -9.81 9.89
N GLN A 57 -14.19 -9.17 11.06
CA GLN A 57 -15.33 -8.34 11.43
C GLN A 57 -15.47 -7.13 10.50
N LEU A 58 -14.37 -6.42 10.21
CA LEU A 58 -14.36 -5.24 9.34
C LEU A 58 -14.78 -5.61 7.91
N SER A 59 -14.29 -6.73 7.38
CA SER A 59 -14.72 -7.24 6.08
C SER A 59 -16.22 -7.52 6.05
N LYS A 60 -16.78 -8.16 7.09
CA LYS A 60 -18.23 -8.43 7.20
C LYS A 60 -19.08 -7.16 7.28
N GLN A 61 -18.54 -6.10 7.86
CA GLN A 61 -19.21 -4.80 7.96
C GLN A 61 -19.13 -3.96 6.68
N GLY A 62 -18.51 -4.48 5.61
CA GLY A 62 -18.34 -3.78 4.34
C GLY A 62 -17.13 -2.84 4.29
N PHE A 63 -16.32 -2.79 5.36
CA PHE A 63 -15.10 -1.97 5.41
C PHE A 63 -13.87 -2.64 4.79
N GLY A 64 -14.03 -3.86 4.27
CA GLY A 64 -12.93 -4.64 3.67
C GLY A 64 -12.25 -3.98 2.48
N ASN A 65 -12.98 -3.13 1.74
CA ASN A 65 -12.48 -2.49 0.51
C ASN A 65 -11.84 -1.12 0.76
N LEU A 66 -11.73 -0.67 2.01
CA LEU A 66 -11.05 0.56 2.34
C LEU A 66 -9.52 0.38 2.24
N PRO A 67 -8.77 1.42 1.83
CA PRO A 67 -7.32 1.40 1.90
C PRO A 67 -6.84 1.30 3.36
N ILE A 68 -5.61 0.81 3.53
CA ILE A 68 -4.88 0.72 4.80
C ILE A 68 -3.87 1.87 4.87
#